data_AF-A0A6G1RV91-F1
#
_entry.id   AF-A0A6G1RV91-F1
#
_cell.length_a   1.000
_cell.length_b   1.000
_cell.length_c   1.000
_cell.angle_alpha   90.00
_cell.angle_beta   90.00
_cell.angle_gamma   90.00
#
_symmetry.space_group_name_H-M   'P 1'
#
loop_
_entity.id
_entity.type
_entity.pdbx_description
1 polymer ?
#
loop_
_entity_poly.entity_id
_entity_poly.type
_entity_poly.pdbx_seq_one_letter_code
_entity_poly.pdbx_strand_id
1 'polypeptide(L)'
;APPPTAAAAGRTVRYRRGLGPVSGDMTTCSVSKGCFVFKPSPKKRRVPQKRVTDFRETSNESEDSKLRFDTCQSLWNQIKSETERIQEDLNKQLFDNLVGFLRRSHFEFQEKTAKWTCQMKSREIPAAALVLGVNVTDHDLTFKSFSEVLQNNVTPYIALLEAKGCPDIKNLMQKLMGQLMNCHIDVGSLEDGDCVQVSQNRIQCSMTSLISWYKNVTQKTDSETPSKKRTSSSRLCLSPPVVVIFK
;
A
#
# COMPACT_ATOMS: atom_id res chain seq x y z
N ALA A 1 -19.85 29.54 -64.29
CA ALA A 1 -18.41 29.38 -63.98
C ALA A 1 -18.29 28.83 -62.56
N PRO A 2 -17.36 27.90 -62.30
CA PRO A 2 -17.40 26.91 -61.22
C PRO A 2 -17.04 27.50 -59.85
N PRO A 3 -17.33 26.78 -58.73
CA PRO A 3 -16.82 27.14 -57.42
C PRO A 3 -15.30 26.89 -57.31
N PRO A 4 -14.57 27.65 -56.47
CA PRO A 4 -13.11 27.62 -56.41
C PRO A 4 -12.57 26.39 -55.67
N THR A 5 -11.52 25.83 -56.25
CA THR A 5 -10.70 24.70 -55.79
C THR A 5 -9.88 25.08 -54.55
N ALA A 6 -9.99 24.28 -53.48
CA ALA A 6 -9.13 24.41 -52.30
C ALA A 6 -7.74 23.83 -52.58
N ALA A 7 -6.73 24.70 -52.67
CA ALA A 7 -5.32 24.32 -52.77
C ALA A 7 -4.76 24.04 -51.36
N ALA A 8 -4.41 22.78 -51.08
CA ALA A 8 -3.71 22.39 -49.87
C ALA A 8 -2.22 22.77 -49.97
N ALA A 9 -1.79 23.75 -49.18
CA ALA A 9 -0.39 24.13 -49.05
C ALA A 9 0.37 23.08 -48.23
N GLY A 10 1.24 22.33 -48.90
CA GLY A 10 2.16 21.38 -48.27
C GLY A 10 3.20 22.10 -47.41
N ARG A 11 3.27 21.76 -46.12
CA ARG A 11 4.41 22.13 -45.26
C ARG A 11 5.55 21.13 -45.48
N THR A 12 6.60 21.60 -46.14
CA THR A 12 7.86 20.89 -46.31
C THR A 12 8.66 20.92 -45.01
N VAL A 13 8.66 19.84 -44.23
CA VAL A 13 9.57 19.68 -43.10
C VAL A 13 10.90 19.13 -43.61
N ARG A 14 11.95 19.96 -43.57
CA ARG A 14 13.34 19.54 -43.82
C ARG A 14 13.80 18.63 -42.68
N TYR A 15 13.99 17.34 -42.96
CA TYR A 15 14.79 16.49 -42.08
C TYR A 15 16.26 16.50 -42.50
N ARG A 16 17.12 16.83 -41.54
CA ARG A 16 18.58 16.85 -41.62
C ARG A 16 19.08 15.42 -41.86
N ARG A 17 19.94 15.26 -42.86
CA ARG A 17 20.49 14.00 -43.36
C ARG A 17 21.77 13.60 -42.60
N GLY A 18 21.94 12.30 -42.33
CA GLY A 18 23.20 11.65 -41.89
C GLY A 18 22.96 10.76 -40.65
N LEU A 19 23.29 9.47 -40.58
CA LEU A 19 24.19 8.59 -41.33
C LEU A 19 23.76 7.10 -41.17
N GLY A 20 23.81 6.32 -42.25
CA GLY A 20 24.17 4.88 -42.27
C GLY A 20 23.12 3.82 -41.84
N PRO A 21 23.00 2.68 -42.57
CA PRO A 21 21.89 1.74 -42.41
C PRO A 21 22.13 0.74 -41.26
N VAL A 22 21.10 0.53 -40.43
CA VAL A 22 21.01 -0.66 -39.56
C VAL A 22 19.90 -1.52 -40.16
N SER A 23 20.30 -2.60 -40.82
CA SER A 23 19.41 -3.62 -41.35
C SER A 23 18.58 -4.23 -40.22
N GLY A 24 17.25 -4.18 -40.38
CA GLY A 24 16.26 -4.66 -39.42
C GLY A 24 14.99 -3.83 -39.53
N ASP A 25 14.04 -4.31 -40.33
CA ASP A 25 12.71 -3.71 -40.52
C ASP A 25 12.04 -3.41 -39.17
N MET A 26 11.87 -2.12 -38.86
CA MET A 26 11.12 -1.66 -37.69
C MET A 26 9.63 -1.58 -38.04
N THR A 27 8.96 -2.72 -38.22
CA THR A 27 7.50 -2.76 -38.21
C THR A 27 7.02 -2.64 -36.75
N THR A 28 6.72 -1.42 -36.31
CA THR A 28 6.21 -1.12 -34.95
C THR A 28 4.73 -1.43 -34.78
N CYS A 29 4.08 -1.98 -35.81
CA CYS A 29 2.69 -2.39 -35.78
C CYS A 29 2.58 -3.79 -36.40
N SER A 30 2.17 -4.78 -35.61
CA SER A 30 1.73 -6.08 -36.13
C SER A 30 0.25 -6.29 -35.82
N VAL A 31 -0.48 -6.80 -36.81
CA VAL A 31 -1.92 -7.08 -36.72
C VAL A 31 -2.22 -8.34 -35.89
N SER A 32 -1.20 -9.12 -35.55
CA SER A 32 -1.32 -10.41 -34.86
C SER A 32 -0.77 -10.41 -33.43
N LYS A 33 -0.09 -9.34 -33.00
CA LYS A 33 0.52 -9.24 -31.67
C LYS A 33 -0.03 -8.02 -30.92
N GLY A 34 -0.46 -8.25 -29.68
CA GLY A 34 -1.09 -7.23 -28.81
C GLY A 34 -0.16 -6.51 -27.83
N CYS A 35 1.10 -6.95 -27.67
CA CYS A 35 2.06 -6.31 -26.78
C CYS A 35 3.48 -6.37 -27.37
N PHE A 36 4.18 -5.23 -27.38
CA PHE A 36 5.55 -5.10 -27.88
C PHE A 36 6.44 -4.46 -26.81
N VAL A 37 7.36 -5.24 -26.25
CA VAL A 37 8.28 -4.79 -25.22
C VAL A 37 9.63 -4.42 -25.85
N PHE A 38 9.99 -3.14 -25.79
CA PHE A 38 11.27 -2.65 -26.30
C PHE A 38 12.27 -2.51 -25.15
N LYS A 39 13.00 -3.59 -24.85
CA LYS A 39 14.09 -3.54 -23.87
C LYS A 39 15.33 -2.92 -24.54
N PRO A 40 15.89 -1.82 -24.00
CA PRO A 40 17.14 -1.28 -24.53
C PRO A 40 18.24 -2.34 -24.41
N SER A 41 19.01 -2.54 -25.47
CA SER A 41 20.10 -3.52 -25.46
C SER A 41 21.14 -3.13 -24.39
N PRO A 42 21.83 -4.10 -23.77
CA PRO A 42 22.82 -3.82 -22.72
C PRO A 42 23.95 -2.88 -23.21
N LYS A 43 24.19 -2.82 -24.53
CA LYS A 43 25.14 -1.91 -25.19
C LYS A 43 24.60 -0.49 -25.41
N LYS A 44 23.29 -0.27 -25.28
CA LYS A 44 22.58 1.02 -25.39
C LYS A 44 21.93 1.43 -24.07
N ARG A 45 22.42 0.92 -22.94
CA ARG A 45 21.94 1.32 -21.62
C ARG A 45 22.34 2.79 -21.41
N ARG A 46 21.46 3.71 -21.81
CA ARG A 46 21.62 5.13 -21.51
C ARG A 46 21.79 5.22 -20.00
N VAL A 47 22.84 5.91 -19.55
CA VAL A 47 22.91 6.40 -18.18
C VAL A 47 21.56 7.08 -17.93
N PRO A 48 20.80 6.72 -16.88
CA PRO A 48 19.50 7.32 -16.65
C PRO A 48 19.71 8.83 -16.62
N GLN A 49 19.18 9.52 -17.65
CA GLN A 49 19.23 10.97 -17.68
C GLN A 49 18.57 11.43 -16.40
N LYS A 50 19.29 12.21 -15.57
CA LYS A 50 18.71 12.83 -14.38
C LYS A 50 17.43 13.54 -14.83
N ARG A 51 16.34 13.39 -14.05
CA ARG A 51 14.97 13.92 -14.28
C ARG A 51 14.87 15.37 -14.77
N VAL A 52 15.95 16.13 -14.69
CA VAL A 52 16.11 17.53 -15.14
C VAL A 52 16.10 17.68 -16.66
N THR A 53 16.28 16.62 -17.44
CA THR A 53 16.47 16.74 -18.90
C THR A 53 15.21 17.13 -19.67
N ASP A 54 14.02 16.89 -19.14
CA ASP A 54 12.76 17.24 -19.81
C ASP A 54 12.45 18.75 -19.72
N PHE A 55 13.12 19.47 -18.81
CA PHE A 55 13.03 20.93 -18.65
C PHE A 55 14.05 21.71 -19.51
N ARG A 56 14.95 21.01 -20.21
CA ARG A 56 16.03 21.60 -21.03
C ARG A 56 15.66 21.57 -22.51
N GLU A 57 14.73 22.42 -22.92
CA GLU A 57 14.38 22.53 -24.36
C GLU A 57 15.22 23.59 -25.10
N THR A 58 15.92 24.49 -24.38
CA THR A 58 16.67 25.59 -25.03
C THR A 58 18.10 25.70 -24.51
N SER A 59 19.06 25.80 -25.43
CA SER A 59 20.50 25.57 -25.23
C SER A 59 21.26 26.54 -24.31
N ASN A 60 20.60 27.49 -23.64
CA ASN A 60 21.28 28.61 -22.97
C ASN A 60 21.00 28.78 -21.46
N GLU A 61 20.26 27.88 -20.79
CA GLU A 61 19.81 28.10 -19.39
C GLU A 61 19.99 26.88 -18.48
N SER A 62 21.20 26.31 -18.41
CA SER A 62 21.47 25.11 -17.58
C SER A 62 21.15 25.30 -16.10
N GLU A 63 21.60 26.42 -15.51
CA GLU A 63 21.44 26.67 -14.08
C GLU A 63 20.04 27.23 -13.74
N ASP A 64 19.47 28.10 -14.60
CA ASP A 64 18.10 28.61 -14.41
C ASP A 64 17.05 27.50 -14.55
N SER A 65 17.15 26.64 -15.58
CA SER A 65 16.23 25.50 -15.74
C SER A 65 16.28 24.54 -14.55
N LYS A 66 17.47 24.31 -13.99
CA LYS A 66 17.65 23.51 -12.78
C LYS A 66 17.04 24.19 -11.57
N LEU A 67 17.30 25.48 -11.35
CA LEU A 67 16.73 26.24 -10.25
C LEU A 67 15.19 26.26 -10.32
N ARG A 68 14.61 26.44 -11.51
CA ARG A 68 13.16 26.38 -11.74
C ARG A 68 12.57 25.01 -11.45
N PHE A 69 13.27 23.94 -11.85
CA PHE A 69 12.87 22.58 -11.51
C PHE A 69 12.91 22.33 -9.99
N ASP A 70 14.01 22.70 -9.33
CA ASP A 70 14.18 22.53 -7.89
C ASP A 70 13.12 23.35 -7.12
N THR A 71 12.85 24.58 -7.56
CA THR A 71 11.79 25.44 -7.00
C THR A 71 10.41 24.81 -7.18
N CYS A 72 10.09 24.34 -8.40
CA CYS A 72 8.82 23.67 -8.68
C CYS A 72 8.65 22.41 -7.81
N GLN A 73 9.69 21.60 -7.69
CA GLN A 73 9.68 20.41 -6.85
C GLN A 73 9.48 20.76 -5.37
N SER A 74 10.14 21.80 -4.87
CA SER A 74 9.97 22.26 -3.49
C SER A 74 8.55 22.73 -3.22
N LEU A 75 8.00 23.57 -4.11
CA LEU A 75 6.63 24.07 -3.99
C LEU A 75 5.61 22.92 -4.07
N TRP A 76 5.82 21.97 -4.99
CA TRP A 76 4.99 20.79 -5.10
C TRP A 76 4.99 19.96 -3.81
N ASN A 77 6.16 19.71 -3.24
CA ASN A 77 6.30 18.98 -1.98
C ASN A 77 5.61 19.72 -0.83
N GLN A 78 5.71 21.04 -0.78
CA GLN A 78 5.05 21.86 0.23
C GLN A 78 3.52 21.81 0.10
N ILE A 79 2.99 21.97 -1.13
CA ILE A 79 1.55 21.86 -1.38
C ILE A 79 1.06 20.47 -1.00
N LYS A 80 1.81 19.42 -1.37
CA LYS A 80 1.49 18.05 -1.01
C LYS A 80 1.46 17.84 0.51
N SER A 81 2.48 18.27 1.24
CA SER A 81 2.54 18.09 2.70
C SER A 81 1.45 18.86 3.43
N GLU A 82 1.13 20.08 2.99
CA GLU A 82 0.01 20.85 3.56
C GLU A 82 -1.34 20.19 3.27
N THR A 83 -1.51 19.62 2.08
CA THR A 83 -2.74 18.89 1.72
C THR A 83 -2.90 17.63 2.58
N GLU A 84 -1.83 16.84 2.74
CA GLU A 84 -1.83 15.64 3.60
C GLU A 84 -2.13 16.02 5.06
N ARG A 85 -1.53 17.10 5.57
CA ARG A 85 -1.81 17.61 6.93
C ARG A 85 -3.27 18.02 7.13
N ILE A 86 -3.86 18.72 6.16
CA ILE A 86 -5.28 19.10 6.22
C ILE A 86 -6.16 17.85 6.22
N GLN A 87 -5.83 16.86 5.39
CA GLN A 87 -6.58 15.59 5.33
C GLN A 87 -6.53 14.82 6.66
N GLU A 88 -5.38 14.80 7.33
CA GLU A 88 -5.22 14.20 8.66
C GLU A 88 -6.05 14.93 9.72
N ASP A 89 -6.03 16.27 9.73
CA ASP A 89 -6.77 17.07 10.70
C ASP A 89 -8.29 16.94 10.52
N LEU A 90 -8.78 16.91 9.28
CA LEU A 90 -10.19 16.66 8.96
C LEU A 90 -10.69 15.32 9.50
N ASN A 91 -9.85 14.28 9.44
CA ASN A 91 -10.19 12.94 9.89
C ASN A 91 -9.88 12.68 11.37
N LYS A 92 -9.21 13.61 12.07
CA LYS A 92 -8.75 13.41 13.44
C LYS A 92 -9.88 13.05 14.40
N GLN A 93 -10.99 13.80 14.38
CA GLN A 93 -12.12 13.54 15.26
C GLN A 93 -12.72 12.14 15.02
N LEU A 94 -12.79 11.72 13.75
CA LEU A 94 -13.26 10.39 13.36
C LEU A 94 -12.34 9.31 13.93
N PHE A 95 -11.03 9.49 13.79
CA PHE A 95 -10.03 8.56 14.33
C PHE A 95 -10.06 8.49 15.85
N ASP A 96 -10.17 9.63 16.54
CA ASP A 96 -10.27 9.70 18.01
C ASP A 96 -11.50 8.94 18.52
N ASN A 97 -12.64 9.11 17.85
CA ASN A 97 -13.88 8.39 18.17
C ASN A 97 -13.72 6.87 17.97
N LEU A 98 -13.10 6.44 16.87
CA LEU A 98 -12.84 5.02 16.59
C LEU A 98 -11.85 4.40 17.58
N VAL A 99 -10.78 5.12 17.93
CA VAL A 99 -9.83 4.70 18.97
C VAL A 99 -10.54 4.58 20.32
N GLY A 100 -11.40 5.55 20.67
CA GLY A 100 -12.23 5.50 21.87
C GLY A 100 -13.14 4.28 21.90
N PHE A 101 -13.82 3.98 20.79
CA PHE A 101 -14.65 2.79 20.65
C PHE A 101 -13.85 1.49 20.84
N LEU A 102 -12.68 1.37 20.21
CA LEU A 102 -11.83 0.18 20.31
C LEU A 102 -11.30 -0.03 21.73
N ARG A 103 -10.83 1.04 22.39
CA ARG A 103 -10.35 0.98 23.77
C ARG A 103 -11.47 0.53 24.72
N ARG A 104 -12.66 1.11 24.58
CA ARG A 104 -13.83 0.74 25.38
C ARG A 104 -14.23 -0.72 25.15
N SER A 105 -14.33 -1.14 23.89
CA SER A 105 -14.69 -2.51 23.52
C SER A 105 -13.69 -3.53 24.08
N HIS A 106 -12.40 -3.19 24.03
CA HIS A 106 -11.35 -4.04 24.57
C HIS A 106 -11.38 -4.10 26.11
N PHE A 107 -11.61 -2.97 26.78
CA PHE A 107 -11.76 -2.92 28.23
C PHE A 107 -12.95 -3.77 28.69
N GLU A 108 -14.11 -3.62 28.05
CA GLU A 108 -15.30 -4.44 28.33
C GLU A 108 -15.04 -5.93 28.11
N PHE A 109 -14.26 -6.31 27.08
CA PHE A 109 -13.87 -7.70 26.83
C PHE A 109 -13.01 -8.27 27.97
N GLN A 110 -12.08 -7.49 28.51
CA GLN A 110 -11.22 -7.92 29.61
C GLN A 110 -11.97 -8.01 30.94
N GLU A 111 -12.80 -7.02 31.28
CA GLU A 111 -13.58 -7.02 32.52
C GLU A 111 -14.51 -8.24 32.60
N LYS A 112 -15.21 -8.54 31.49
CA LYS A 112 -16.08 -9.71 31.36
C LYS A 112 -15.33 -11.05 31.40
N THR A 113 -14.02 -11.05 31.19
CA THR A 113 -13.17 -12.24 31.31
C THR A 113 -12.72 -12.47 32.76
N ALA A 114 -12.54 -11.40 33.55
CA ALA A 114 -12.19 -11.49 34.98
C ALA A 114 -13.38 -11.87 35.88
N LYS A 115 -14.62 -11.48 35.53
CA LYS A 115 -15.86 -11.97 36.16
C LYS A 115 -16.15 -13.41 35.70
N TRP A 116 -15.42 -14.35 36.30
CA TRP A 116 -15.49 -15.79 36.10
C TRP A 116 -16.93 -16.32 36.29
N THR A 117 -17.75 -16.40 35.23
CA THR A 117 -18.91 -17.34 35.05
C THR A 117 -19.88 -17.00 33.90
N CYS A 118 -19.81 -15.85 33.23
CA CYS A 118 -20.73 -15.56 32.10
C CYS A 118 -20.19 -16.07 30.75
N GLN A 119 -20.54 -17.33 30.46
CA GLN A 119 -20.94 -17.89 29.16
C GLN A 119 -20.24 -17.39 27.89
N MET A 120 -19.51 -18.28 27.22
CA MET A 120 -19.08 -18.16 25.82
C MET A 120 -20.24 -17.92 24.80
N LYS A 121 -21.51 -17.91 25.24
CA LYS A 121 -22.70 -17.86 24.38
C LYS A 121 -23.16 -16.45 23.96
N SER A 122 -22.52 -15.38 24.42
CA SER A 122 -22.93 -14.00 24.12
C SER A 122 -21.73 -13.03 24.02
N ARG A 123 -20.67 -13.45 23.31
CA ARG A 123 -19.57 -12.55 22.96
C ARG A 123 -19.71 -12.17 21.49
N GLU A 124 -20.30 -11.00 21.26
CA GLU A 124 -20.36 -10.39 19.94
C GLU A 124 -18.99 -9.86 19.55
N ILE A 125 -18.68 -9.88 18.25
CA ILE A 125 -17.46 -9.27 17.72
C ILE A 125 -17.73 -7.77 17.64
N PRO A 126 -16.98 -6.91 18.37
CA PRO A 126 -17.16 -5.47 18.27
C PRO A 126 -16.80 -5.04 16.85
N ALA A 127 -17.79 -4.53 16.14
CA ALA A 127 -17.67 -4.09 14.75
C ALA A 127 -18.11 -2.63 14.65
N ALA A 128 -17.33 -1.84 13.91
CA ALA A 128 -17.67 -0.46 13.56
C ALA A 128 -17.95 -0.40 12.06
N ALA A 129 -19.12 0.12 11.68
CA ALA A 129 -19.44 0.40 10.29
C ALA A 129 -18.97 1.83 9.98
N LEU A 130 -17.94 1.96 9.16
CA LEU A 130 -17.40 3.24 8.73
C LEU A 130 -18.07 3.66 7.41
N VAL A 131 -18.94 4.66 7.48
CA VAL A 131 -19.60 5.20 6.29
C VAL A 131 -18.70 6.26 5.67
N LEU A 132 -18.12 5.94 4.51
CA LEU A 132 -17.26 6.84 3.74
C LEU A 132 -17.99 7.34 2.48
N GLY A 133 -17.47 8.42 1.90
CA GLY A 133 -18.03 9.01 0.68
C GLY A 133 -17.94 8.08 -0.54
N VAL A 134 -18.83 8.29 -1.51
CA VAL A 134 -18.75 7.62 -2.82
C VAL A 134 -17.62 8.22 -3.64
N ASN A 135 -16.87 7.37 -4.36
CA ASN A 135 -15.82 7.76 -5.31
C ASN A 135 -14.72 8.69 -4.76
N VAL A 136 -14.44 8.66 -3.46
CA VAL A 136 -13.30 9.41 -2.93
C VAL A 136 -12.03 8.62 -3.22
N THR A 137 -11.11 9.20 -3.99
CA THR A 137 -9.85 8.56 -4.40
C THR A 137 -8.84 8.45 -3.25
N ASP A 138 -9.19 8.97 -2.07
CA ASP A 138 -8.30 9.15 -0.94
C ASP A 138 -8.49 8.08 0.16
N HIS A 139 -9.41 7.12 -0.01
CA HIS A 139 -9.65 6.04 0.96
C HIS A 139 -8.36 5.31 1.34
N ASP A 140 -7.48 5.10 0.38
CA ASP A 140 -6.17 4.47 0.58
C ASP A 140 -5.31 5.24 1.59
N LEU A 141 -5.26 6.56 1.46
CA LEU A 141 -4.52 7.43 2.36
C LEU A 141 -5.18 7.51 3.73
N THR A 142 -6.51 7.63 3.77
CA THR A 142 -7.28 7.68 5.02
C THR A 142 -7.11 6.38 5.83
N PHE A 143 -7.24 5.20 5.22
CA PHE A 143 -7.04 3.93 5.91
C PHE A 143 -5.59 3.69 6.33
N LYS A 144 -4.61 4.20 5.57
CA LYS A 144 -3.21 4.15 5.96
C LYS A 144 -2.94 5.03 7.19
N SER A 145 -3.37 6.29 7.16
CA SER A 145 -3.27 7.21 8.31
C SER A 145 -3.97 6.63 9.54
N PHE A 146 -5.17 6.06 9.35
CA PHE A 146 -5.90 5.38 10.42
C PHE A 146 -5.14 4.17 10.99
N SER A 147 -4.51 3.36 10.13
CA SER A 147 -3.71 2.22 10.57
C SER A 147 -2.51 2.66 11.42
N GLU A 148 -1.84 3.76 11.03
CA GLU A 148 -0.74 4.35 11.80
C GLU A 148 -1.22 4.86 13.17
N VAL A 149 -2.37 5.55 13.21
CA VAL A 149 -2.99 6.00 14.47
C VAL A 149 -3.32 4.82 15.39
N LEU A 150 -3.89 3.74 14.85
CA LEU A 150 -4.22 2.54 15.60
C LEU A 150 -2.98 1.80 16.13
N GLN A 151 -1.91 1.70 15.33
CA GLN A 151 -0.64 1.08 15.73
C GLN A 151 -0.03 1.79 16.93
N ASN A 152 -0.11 3.14 16.94
CA ASN A 152 0.45 3.95 18.00
C ASN A 152 -0.41 3.97 19.28
N ASN A 153 -1.73 3.77 19.17
CA ASN A 153 -2.67 4.03 20.28
C ASN A 153 -3.39 2.80 20.86
N VAL A 154 -3.52 1.72 20.09
CA VAL A 154 -4.38 0.57 20.45
C VAL A 154 -3.65 -0.75 20.32
N THR A 155 -3.11 -1.08 19.15
CA THR A 155 -2.51 -2.39 18.90
C THR A 155 -1.52 -2.39 17.75
N PRO A 156 -0.38 -3.11 17.88
CA PRO A 156 0.52 -3.34 16.76
C PRO A 156 -0.06 -4.32 15.71
N TYR A 157 -1.14 -5.04 16.03
CA TYR A 157 -1.69 -6.11 15.19
C TYR A 157 -2.87 -5.60 14.35
N ILE A 158 -2.56 -5.15 13.13
CA ILE A 158 -3.55 -4.62 12.18
C ILE A 158 -3.45 -5.35 10.85
N ALA A 159 -4.60 -5.73 10.29
CA ALA A 159 -4.71 -6.25 8.94
C ALA A 159 -5.71 -5.42 8.12
N LEU A 160 -5.31 -5.01 6.92
CA LEU A 160 -6.12 -4.31 5.93
C LEU A 160 -6.42 -5.26 4.75
N LEU A 161 -7.68 -5.65 4.60
CA LEU A 161 -8.11 -6.65 3.63
C LEU A 161 -8.97 -6.00 2.55
N GLU A 162 -8.51 -6.12 1.30
CA GLU A 162 -9.24 -5.65 0.12
C GLU A 162 -10.03 -6.78 -0.53
N ALA A 163 -11.25 -6.49 -0.97
CA ALA A 163 -12.12 -7.47 -1.65
C ALA A 163 -11.46 -8.10 -2.89
N LYS A 164 -10.78 -7.30 -3.72
CA LYS A 164 -10.04 -7.78 -4.91
C LYS A 164 -9.02 -8.88 -4.57
N GLY A 165 -8.52 -8.86 -3.34
CA GLY A 165 -7.54 -9.79 -2.83
C GLY A 165 -8.08 -11.10 -2.28
N CYS A 166 -9.38 -11.18 -2.01
CA CYS A 166 -9.95 -12.24 -1.18
C CYS A 166 -11.12 -12.92 -1.90
N PRO A 167 -10.88 -13.64 -3.02
CA PRO A 167 -11.95 -14.28 -3.78
C PRO A 167 -12.57 -15.47 -3.03
N ASP A 168 -11.83 -16.12 -2.13
CA ASP A 168 -12.32 -17.18 -1.27
C ASP A 168 -11.78 -17.03 0.17
N ILE A 169 -12.35 -17.81 1.09
CA ILE A 169 -11.97 -17.81 2.52
C ILE A 169 -10.50 -18.22 2.70
N LYS A 170 -9.96 -19.07 1.81
CA LYS A 170 -8.57 -19.51 1.88
C LYS A 170 -7.61 -18.35 1.65
N ASN A 171 -7.86 -17.56 0.61
CA ASN A 171 -7.09 -16.35 0.27
C ASN A 171 -7.27 -15.27 1.34
N LEU A 172 -8.48 -15.11 1.89
CA LEU A 172 -8.72 -14.21 3.02
C LEU A 172 -7.84 -14.58 4.22
N MET A 173 -7.86 -15.86 4.62
CA MET A 173 -7.07 -16.37 5.73
C MET A 173 -5.56 -16.23 5.47
N GLN A 174 -5.12 -16.55 4.24
CA GLN A 174 -3.74 -16.37 3.81
C GLN A 174 -3.30 -14.91 3.92
N LYS A 175 -4.08 -13.97 3.39
CA LYS A 175 -3.76 -12.53 3.46
C LYS A 175 -3.76 -11.98 4.87
N LEU A 176 -4.73 -12.37 5.69
CA LEU A 176 -4.82 -11.99 7.09
C LEU A 176 -3.57 -12.44 7.86
N MET A 177 -3.18 -13.70 7.73
CA MET A 177 -1.97 -14.22 8.37
C MET A 177 -0.70 -13.65 7.77
N GLY A 178 -0.69 -13.39 6.46
CA GLY A 178 0.43 -12.74 5.78
C GLY A 178 0.75 -11.37 6.37
N GLN A 179 -0.28 -10.55 6.61
CA GLN A 179 -0.10 -9.22 7.21
C GLN A 179 0.23 -9.28 8.72
N LEU A 180 -0.45 -10.13 9.49
CA LEU A 180 -0.24 -10.22 10.94
C LEU A 180 1.09 -10.87 11.32
N MET A 181 1.50 -11.90 10.58
CA MET A 181 2.72 -12.67 10.85
C MET A 181 3.91 -12.18 10.01
N ASN A 182 3.75 -11.10 9.24
CA ASN A 182 4.72 -10.62 8.23
C ASN A 182 5.21 -11.75 7.29
N CYS A 183 4.29 -12.66 6.93
CA CYS A 183 4.55 -13.75 6.00
C CYS A 183 4.24 -13.26 4.57
N HIS A 184 5.25 -13.12 3.73
CA HIS A 184 5.07 -12.72 2.33
C HIS A 184 4.38 -13.85 1.55
N ILE A 185 3.23 -13.57 0.93
CA ILE A 185 2.52 -14.51 0.05
C ILE A 185 2.47 -13.88 -1.33
N ASP A 186 3.20 -14.48 -2.28
CA ASP A 186 3.15 -14.08 -3.68
C ASP A 186 1.83 -14.58 -4.31
N VAL A 187 0.93 -13.66 -4.62
CA VAL A 187 -0.30 -13.91 -5.38
C VAL A 187 0.03 -13.73 -6.87
N GLY A 188 1.02 -14.50 -7.35
CA GLY A 188 1.66 -14.26 -8.64
C GLY A 188 2.05 -15.50 -9.44
N SER A 189 1.76 -16.71 -8.98
CA SER A 189 2.10 -17.94 -9.73
C SER A 189 0.86 -18.75 -10.06
N LEU A 190 0.17 -18.34 -11.13
CA LEU A 190 -0.75 -19.23 -11.86
C LEU A 190 -0.64 -19.07 -13.39
N GLU A 191 0.29 -18.27 -13.89
CA GLU A 191 0.46 -18.08 -15.33
C GLU A 191 1.95 -18.16 -15.70
N ASP A 192 2.31 -19.32 -16.24
CA ASP A 192 3.42 -19.59 -17.16
C ASP A 192 4.86 -19.81 -16.65
N GLY A 193 5.42 -20.95 -17.09
CA GLY A 193 6.83 -21.18 -17.43
C GLY A 193 7.94 -20.91 -16.41
N ASP A 194 8.38 -21.98 -15.74
CA ASP A 194 9.78 -22.24 -15.34
C ASP A 194 10.56 -21.08 -14.71
N CYS A 195 10.41 -20.90 -13.39
CA CYS A 195 11.39 -20.18 -12.59
C CYS A 195 11.60 -20.88 -11.24
N VAL A 196 12.88 -21.05 -10.92
CA VAL A 196 13.45 -21.87 -9.85
C VAL A 196 12.73 -21.72 -8.52
N GLN A 197 12.19 -22.84 -8.07
CA GLN A 197 11.47 -23.06 -6.82
C GLN A 197 12.37 -22.79 -5.61
N VAL A 198 12.37 -21.55 -5.11
CA VAL A 198 12.95 -21.25 -3.80
C VAL A 198 11.90 -21.57 -2.74
N SER A 199 12.25 -22.49 -1.85
CA SER A 199 11.46 -23.03 -0.74
C SER A 199 10.80 -21.94 0.10
N GLN A 200 9.52 -21.68 -0.15
CA GLN A 200 8.68 -20.83 0.70
C GLN A 200 7.84 -21.74 1.61
N ASN A 201 8.03 -21.60 2.92
CA ASN A 201 7.28 -22.33 3.94
C ASN A 201 5.77 -22.07 3.77
N ARG A 202 5.06 -23.03 3.16
CA ARG A 202 3.59 -23.06 3.12
C ARG A 202 3.08 -23.32 4.54
N ILE A 203 3.04 -22.29 5.37
CA ILE A 203 2.36 -22.36 6.67
C ILE A 203 0.90 -22.69 6.37
N GLN A 204 0.40 -23.78 6.94
CA GLN A 204 -1.02 -24.11 6.86
C GLN A 204 -1.81 -22.98 7.53
N CYS A 205 -2.46 -22.19 6.66
CA CYS A 205 -3.25 -21.03 7.03
C CYS A 205 -4.58 -21.50 7.65
N SER A 206 -4.60 -21.64 8.98
CA SER A 206 -5.76 -22.10 9.74
C SER A 206 -5.98 -21.24 11.00
N MET A 207 -7.21 -21.25 11.53
CA MET A 207 -7.53 -20.55 12.78
C MET A 207 -6.72 -21.07 13.98
N THR A 208 -6.39 -22.35 14.02
CA THR A 208 -5.58 -22.92 15.11
C THR A 208 -4.15 -22.39 15.05
N SER A 209 -3.57 -22.23 13.85
CA SER A 209 -2.28 -21.57 13.63
C SER A 209 -2.29 -20.13 14.12
N LEU A 210 -3.36 -19.37 13.80
CA LEU A 210 -3.52 -17.98 14.23
C LEU A 210 -3.64 -17.85 15.76
N ILE A 211 -4.41 -18.73 16.40
CA ILE A 211 -4.54 -18.78 17.87
C ILE A 211 -3.20 -19.09 18.53
N SER A 212 -2.47 -20.07 18.01
CA SER A 212 -1.14 -20.45 18.52
C SER A 212 -0.15 -19.29 18.39
N TRP A 213 -0.11 -18.65 17.22
CA TRP A 213 0.70 -17.45 17.00
C TRP A 213 0.35 -16.33 17.98
N TYR A 214 -0.93 -15.98 18.12
CA TYR A 214 -1.37 -14.89 19.00
C TYR A 214 -0.97 -15.16 20.45
N LYS A 215 -1.20 -16.38 20.96
CA LYS A 215 -0.74 -16.79 22.30
C LYS A 215 0.76 -16.64 22.47
N ASN A 216 1.54 -17.06 21.47
CA ASN A 216 3.00 -16.97 21.54
C ASN A 216 3.50 -15.53 21.56
N VAL A 217 2.91 -14.62 20.77
CA VAL A 217 3.34 -13.21 20.73
C VAL A 217 2.89 -12.44 21.97
N THR A 218 1.72 -12.75 22.55
CA THR A 218 1.24 -12.07 23.76
C THR A 218 1.89 -12.60 25.04
N GLN A 219 2.25 -13.89 25.11
CA GLN A 219 2.90 -14.47 26.30
C GLN A 219 4.38 -14.08 26.42
N LYS A 220 5.08 -13.88 25.29
CA LYS A 220 6.49 -13.47 25.30
C LYS A 220 6.71 -12.06 25.88
N THR A 221 5.72 -11.18 25.79
CA THR A 221 5.80 -9.81 26.30
C THR A 221 5.84 -9.74 27.84
N ASP A 222 5.35 -10.76 28.55
CA ASP A 222 5.35 -10.80 30.02
C ASP A 222 6.67 -11.28 30.64
N SER A 223 7.55 -11.92 29.85
CA SER A 223 8.72 -12.64 30.36
C SER A 223 10.05 -11.88 30.36
N GLU A 224 10.11 -10.64 29.83
CA GLU A 224 11.37 -9.88 29.70
C GLU A 224 11.57 -8.76 30.75
N THR A 225 11.34 -9.02 32.04
CA THR A 225 12.03 -8.24 33.09
C THR A 225 12.49 -9.13 34.26
N PRO A 226 13.77 -9.07 34.66
CA PRO A 226 14.26 -9.83 35.81
C PRO A 226 13.81 -9.16 37.11
N SER A 227 12.90 -9.84 37.79
CA SER A 227 12.75 -9.93 39.26
C SER A 227 13.23 -8.75 40.12
N LYS A 228 12.27 -7.99 40.67
CA LYS A 228 12.38 -7.53 42.07
C LYS A 228 11.00 -7.50 42.74
N LYS A 229 10.89 -8.29 43.81
CA LYS A 229 9.72 -8.43 44.68
C LYS A 229 9.17 -7.06 45.11
N ARG A 230 7.86 -6.81 44.92
CA ARG A 230 6.95 -6.29 45.96
C ARG A 230 5.53 -6.08 45.43
N THR A 231 4.58 -6.53 46.25
CA THR A 231 3.15 -6.17 46.36
C THR A 231 2.21 -6.43 45.18
N SER A 232 1.30 -7.36 45.46
CA SER A 232 0.04 -7.63 44.78
C SER A 232 -0.78 -6.36 44.55
N SER A 233 -0.80 -5.89 43.31
CA SER A 233 -1.92 -5.20 42.71
C SER A 233 -2.05 -5.70 41.28
N SER A 234 -3.26 -6.04 40.89
CA SER A 234 -3.64 -6.71 39.64
C SER A 234 -2.99 -6.08 38.41
N ARG A 235 -1.91 -6.67 37.91
CA ARG A 235 -1.47 -6.49 36.53
C ARG A 235 -2.14 -7.57 35.70
N LEU A 236 -3.42 -7.35 35.38
CA LEU A 236 -4.08 -8.07 34.30
C LEU A 236 -3.22 -7.83 33.05
N CYS A 237 -2.60 -8.88 32.54
CA CYS A 237 -1.84 -8.83 31.29
C CYS A 237 -2.79 -8.33 30.19
N LEU A 238 -2.57 -7.09 29.73
CA LEU A 238 -3.38 -6.44 28.70
C LEU A 238 -2.91 -6.98 27.33
N SER A 239 -3.38 -8.16 26.93
CA SER A 239 -3.09 -8.66 25.58
C SER A 239 -3.76 -7.72 24.55
N PRO A 240 -2.99 -7.07 23.65
CA PRO A 240 -3.56 -6.09 22.75
C PRO A 240 -4.49 -6.76 21.72
N PRO A 241 -5.61 -6.13 21.31
CA PRO A 241 -6.58 -6.72 20.39
C PRO A 241 -5.98 -6.88 18.99
N VAL A 242 -6.56 -7.75 18.16
CA VAL A 242 -6.26 -7.80 16.72
C VAL A 242 -7.34 -7.01 15.99
N VAL A 243 -6.97 -6.05 15.15
CA VAL A 243 -7.90 -5.24 14.37
C VAL A 243 -7.85 -5.66 12.90
N VAL A 244 -9.01 -5.97 12.34
CA VAL A 244 -9.18 -6.30 10.91
C VAL A 244 -10.04 -5.23 10.26
N ILE A 245 -9.50 -4.58 9.23
CA ILE A 245 -10.16 -3.54 8.47
C ILE A 245 -10.53 -4.13 7.10
N PHE A 246 -11.82 -4.15 6.79
CA PHE A 246 -12.32 -4.53 5.48
C PHE A 246 -12.48 -3.27 4.63
N LYS A 247 -11.79 -3.25 3.49
CA LYS A 247 -11.78 -2.15 2.50
C LYS A 247 -12.32 -2.62 1.15
#